data_AF-A0AAU5BDU4-F1
#
_entry.id   AF-A0AAU5BDU4-F1
#
_cell.length_a   1.000
_cell.length_b   1.000
_cell.length_c   1.000
_cell.angle_alpha   90.00
_cell.angle_beta   90.00
_cell.angle_gamma   90.00
#
_symmetry.space_group_name_H-M   'P 1'
#
loop_
_entity.id
_entity.type
_entity.pdbx_description
1 polymer ?
#
loop_
_entity_poly.entity_id
_entity_poly.type
_entity_poly.pdbx_seq_one_letter_code
_entity_poly.pdbx_strand_id
1 'polypeptide(L)'
;MLRRLALTAVVSLAALSAAAPLATAVGPLPVPIEGSGPIPVSEQSGPAVQSGPAGSPYSGMLRPARKGAGPAEARGPRDTNAPALPGRGNRPGDTDEPTTLPAPVTLPAPTTGGTEGDTGAAADATTRLTVTVQDTGSTDSGKAGAAGGPVRDGSYELTCAPAAGTRSGTRGGGDHPEAQAACDRLAEAEGAGEDLFRPVDEDAMCTQMYGGPATARITGTWRGRPVDTTVNRKNGCEIARWNALSPLLPATGR
;
A
#
# COMPACT_ATOMS: atom_id res chain seq x y z
N MET A 1 21.34 -9.46 54.20
CA MET A 1 20.43 -10.44 54.83
C MET A 1 19.00 -10.05 54.47
N LEU A 2 18.18 -11.01 54.05
CA LEU A 2 16.74 -10.93 53.72
C LEU A 2 16.37 -10.19 52.42
N ARG A 3 15.48 -10.66 51.54
CA ARG A 3 14.75 -11.94 51.39
C ARG A 3 14.22 -11.98 49.93
N ARG A 4 14.27 -13.17 49.33
CA ARG A 4 13.69 -13.51 48.02
C ARG A 4 12.16 -13.44 48.07
N LEU A 5 11.52 -12.94 47.01
CA LEU A 5 10.14 -13.27 46.66
C LEU A 5 10.04 -13.37 45.13
N ALA A 6 10.13 -14.61 44.66
CA ALA A 6 9.73 -15.01 43.32
C ALA A 6 8.20 -15.16 43.34
N LEU A 7 7.50 -14.46 42.44
CA LEU A 7 6.11 -14.76 42.14
C LEU A 7 6.06 -15.27 40.69
N THR A 8 6.02 -16.59 40.59
CA THR A 8 5.61 -17.35 39.41
C THR A 8 4.09 -17.25 39.27
N ALA A 9 3.60 -16.45 38.32
CA ALA A 9 2.21 -16.50 37.89
C ALA A 9 2.13 -17.39 36.64
N VAL A 10 1.82 -18.66 36.87
CA VAL A 10 1.33 -19.64 35.89
C VAL A 10 -0.19 -19.50 35.85
N VAL A 11 -0.81 -19.40 34.65
CA VAL A 11 -2.25 -19.58 34.31
C VAL A 11 -2.48 -18.83 32.98
N SER A 12 -3.06 -19.33 31.90
CA SER A 12 -3.55 -20.65 31.49
C SER A 12 -3.63 -20.63 29.95
N LEU A 13 -3.12 -21.68 29.29
CA LEU A 13 -3.41 -21.94 27.87
C LEU A 13 -4.83 -22.49 27.76
N ALA A 14 -5.76 -21.70 27.24
CA ALA A 14 -7.02 -22.23 26.71
C ALA A 14 -6.82 -22.48 25.21
N ALA A 15 -6.55 -23.72 24.84
CA ALA A 15 -6.59 -24.21 23.47
C ALA A 15 -8.06 -24.18 23.01
N LEU A 16 -8.39 -23.28 22.08
CA LEU A 16 -9.69 -23.28 21.42
C LEU A 16 -9.61 -24.14 20.16
N SER A 17 -10.12 -25.35 20.28
CA SER A 17 -10.19 -26.36 19.23
C SER A 17 -11.01 -25.86 18.03
N ALA A 18 -10.41 -25.96 16.85
CA ALA A 18 -11.09 -25.83 15.57
C ALA A 18 -12.04 -27.01 15.34
N ALA A 19 -13.30 -26.72 15.03
CA ALA A 19 -14.25 -27.67 14.47
C ALA A 19 -14.69 -27.16 13.10
N ALA A 20 -14.17 -27.79 12.03
CA ALA A 20 -14.67 -27.59 10.68
C ALA A 20 -15.77 -28.64 10.41
N PRO A 21 -16.96 -28.26 9.92
CA PRO A 21 -17.92 -29.23 9.43
C PRO A 21 -17.55 -29.67 8.00
N LEU A 22 -17.30 -30.97 7.85
CA LEU A 22 -17.30 -31.65 6.55
C LEU A 22 -18.74 -31.70 6.04
N ALA A 23 -19.08 -30.86 5.07
CA ALA A 23 -20.32 -30.98 4.33
C ALA A 23 -20.12 -31.97 3.16
N THR A 24 -20.43 -33.24 3.41
CA THR A 24 -20.68 -34.23 2.36
C THR A 24 -22.10 -34.02 1.84
N ALA A 25 -22.25 -33.49 0.63
CA ALA A 25 -23.53 -33.51 -0.09
C ALA A 25 -23.33 -34.25 -1.41
N VAL A 26 -23.68 -35.53 -1.35
CA VAL A 26 -23.93 -36.42 -2.50
C VAL A 26 -25.28 -36.00 -3.11
N GLY A 27 -25.32 -35.73 -4.41
CA GLY A 27 -26.56 -35.39 -5.14
C GLY A 27 -26.37 -35.37 -6.66
N PRO A 28 -27.42 -35.63 -7.44
CA PRO A 28 -27.43 -36.65 -8.49
C PRO A 28 -27.00 -36.20 -9.89
N LEU A 29 -26.68 -37.19 -10.72
CA LEU A 29 -26.39 -37.10 -12.16
C LEU A 29 -27.49 -36.35 -12.94
N PRO A 30 -27.13 -35.55 -13.97
CA PRO A 30 -28.11 -34.91 -14.84
C PRO A 30 -28.68 -35.90 -15.88
N VAL A 31 -30.01 -35.91 -15.98
CA VAL A 31 -30.77 -36.50 -17.11
C VAL A 31 -30.96 -35.45 -18.22
N PRO A 32 -30.97 -35.83 -19.51
CA PRO A 32 -31.29 -34.93 -20.61
C PRO A 32 -32.81 -34.78 -20.77
N ILE A 33 -33.28 -33.54 -20.88
CA ILE A 33 -34.64 -33.23 -21.34
C ILE A 33 -34.56 -32.63 -22.75
N GLU A 34 -34.98 -33.44 -23.72
CA GLU A 34 -35.36 -33.04 -25.08
C GLU A 34 -36.58 -32.09 -25.03
N GLY A 35 -36.61 -31.16 -25.97
CA GLY A 35 -37.42 -29.94 -25.92
C GLY A 35 -38.90 -30.09 -26.29
N SER A 36 -39.59 -28.95 -26.30
CA SER A 36 -40.76 -28.63 -27.14
C SER A 36 -41.26 -27.21 -26.86
N GLY A 37 -41.43 -26.41 -27.92
CA GLY A 37 -42.45 -25.36 -28.00
C GLY A 37 -42.01 -23.89 -27.81
N PRO A 38 -42.33 -22.97 -28.74
CA PRO A 38 -42.20 -21.53 -28.54
C PRO A 38 -43.32 -20.98 -27.63
N ILE A 39 -42.94 -20.09 -26.71
CA ILE A 39 -43.87 -19.32 -25.85
C ILE A 39 -44.44 -18.14 -26.66
N PRO A 40 -45.76 -17.85 -26.61
CA PRO A 40 -46.32 -16.65 -27.21
C PRO A 40 -45.90 -15.39 -26.44
N VAL A 41 -45.44 -14.37 -27.18
CA VAL A 41 -45.17 -13.03 -26.63
C VAL A 41 -46.49 -12.28 -26.44
N SER A 42 -46.85 -12.02 -25.19
CA SER A 42 -47.91 -11.06 -24.84
C SER A 42 -47.38 -9.64 -24.99
N GLU A 43 -47.98 -8.91 -25.91
CA GLU A 43 -47.77 -7.49 -26.19
C GLU A 43 -48.29 -6.66 -25.01
N GLN A 44 -47.40 -6.07 -24.21
CA GLN A 44 -47.76 -5.07 -23.20
C GLN A 44 -47.47 -3.68 -23.76
N SER A 45 -48.54 -2.97 -24.10
CA SER A 45 -48.58 -1.57 -24.51
C SER A 45 -47.88 -0.67 -23.48
N GLY A 46 -46.83 0.03 -23.90
CA GLY A 46 -46.22 1.10 -23.13
C GLY A 46 -47.01 2.42 -23.24
N PRO A 47 -46.86 3.35 -22.28
CA PRO A 47 -47.41 4.70 -22.40
C PRO A 47 -46.54 5.60 -23.29
N ALA A 48 -47.21 6.56 -23.95
CA ALA A 48 -46.70 7.45 -24.98
C ALA A 48 -45.55 8.36 -24.52
N VAL A 49 -44.54 8.48 -25.38
CA VAL A 49 -43.42 9.42 -25.28
C VAL A 49 -43.81 10.71 -26.01
N GLN A 50 -43.64 11.86 -25.35
CA GLN A 50 -43.77 13.17 -25.98
C GLN A 50 -42.40 13.69 -26.47
N SER A 51 -42.43 14.20 -27.70
CA SER A 51 -41.33 14.47 -28.61
C SER A 51 -40.52 15.73 -28.27
N GLY A 52 -39.21 15.69 -28.55
CA GLY A 52 -38.33 16.85 -28.68
C GLY A 52 -37.13 16.52 -29.60
N PRO A 53 -36.80 17.33 -30.64
CA PRO A 53 -35.96 16.87 -31.75
C PRO A 53 -34.50 17.38 -31.80
N ALA A 54 -33.71 16.59 -32.55
CA ALA A 54 -32.60 16.93 -33.44
C ALA A 54 -31.17 17.13 -32.88
N GLY A 55 -30.33 16.11 -33.12
CA GLY A 55 -29.10 16.30 -33.90
C GLY A 55 -27.78 15.84 -33.26
N SER A 56 -27.29 14.65 -33.60
CA SER A 56 -26.09 14.51 -34.44
C SER A 56 -25.85 13.05 -34.87
N PRO A 57 -25.53 12.78 -36.14
CA PRO A 57 -25.26 11.45 -36.67
C PRO A 57 -23.75 11.17 -36.67
N TYR A 58 -23.33 9.97 -36.26
CA TYR A 58 -22.22 9.19 -36.82
C TYR A 58 -21.90 8.04 -35.83
N SER A 59 -22.61 6.94 -35.97
CA SER A 59 -22.11 5.63 -35.55
C SER A 59 -22.47 4.64 -36.64
N GLY A 60 -21.57 4.56 -37.61
CA GLY A 60 -21.53 3.50 -38.60
C GLY A 60 -21.03 2.21 -37.94
N MET A 61 -21.92 1.23 -37.92
CA MET A 61 -21.68 -0.16 -37.61
C MET A 61 -20.52 -0.74 -38.46
N LEU A 62 -19.82 -1.77 -37.96
CA LEU A 62 -19.89 -3.13 -38.52
C LEU A 62 -19.00 -4.14 -37.74
N ARG A 63 -19.70 -5.00 -36.99
CA ARG A 63 -19.57 -6.48 -36.89
C ARG A 63 -18.28 -7.17 -36.37
N PRO A 64 -18.44 -8.18 -35.49
CA PRO A 64 -17.39 -9.12 -35.07
C PRO A 64 -17.49 -10.50 -35.74
N ALA A 65 -16.34 -11.16 -35.93
CA ALA A 65 -16.09 -12.62 -35.98
C ALA A 65 -14.59 -12.79 -36.32
N ARG A 66 -13.77 -13.64 -35.69
CA ARG A 66 -13.95 -15.08 -35.53
C ARG A 66 -12.87 -15.69 -34.63
N LYS A 67 -13.30 -16.77 -33.98
CA LYS A 67 -12.60 -17.84 -33.27
C LYS A 67 -11.48 -18.46 -34.10
N GLY A 68 -10.32 -18.70 -33.48
CA GLY A 68 -9.21 -19.49 -34.03
C GLY A 68 -8.31 -19.99 -32.90
N ALA A 69 -8.13 -21.31 -32.83
CA ALA A 69 -7.45 -22.04 -31.78
C ALA A 69 -5.99 -22.36 -32.15
N GLY A 70 -5.06 -22.12 -31.20
CA GLY A 70 -3.74 -22.74 -31.01
C GLY A 70 -2.66 -22.63 -32.12
N PRO A 71 -1.40 -23.05 -31.88
CA PRO A 71 -0.85 -23.65 -30.66
C PRO A 71 0.54 -23.11 -30.21
N ALA A 72 0.99 -23.69 -29.09
CA ALA A 72 2.37 -24.08 -28.77
C ALA A 72 3.45 -23.02 -28.44
N GLU A 73 3.84 -23.11 -27.16
CA GLU A 73 5.14 -22.85 -26.56
C GLU A 73 6.34 -22.75 -27.52
N ALA A 74 7.07 -21.64 -27.41
CA ALA A 74 8.50 -21.58 -27.71
C ALA A 74 9.25 -21.13 -26.45
N ARG A 75 9.76 -22.11 -25.70
CA ARG A 75 10.82 -21.91 -24.70
C ARG A 75 12.05 -21.36 -25.42
N GLY A 76 12.39 -20.10 -25.15
CA GLY A 76 13.65 -19.51 -25.58
C GLY A 76 14.85 -20.25 -24.97
N PRO A 77 16.00 -20.28 -25.68
CA PRO A 77 17.20 -20.96 -25.22
C PRO A 77 17.74 -20.33 -23.93
N ARG A 78 18.19 -21.20 -23.01
CA ARG A 78 18.87 -20.82 -21.78
C ARG A 78 20.26 -20.30 -22.14
N ASP A 79 20.52 -19.03 -21.86
CA ASP A 79 21.86 -18.45 -21.92
C ASP A 79 22.73 -19.08 -20.82
N THR A 80 23.52 -20.10 -21.18
CA THR A 80 24.56 -20.69 -20.32
C THR A 80 25.87 -19.93 -20.44
N ASN A 81 25.85 -18.63 -20.13
CA ASN A 81 27.06 -17.81 -20.06
C ASN A 81 27.11 -17.06 -18.72
N ALA A 82 27.33 -17.81 -17.64
CA ALA A 82 27.74 -17.26 -16.37
C ALA A 82 29.27 -17.09 -16.38
N PRO A 83 29.82 -15.88 -16.22
CA PRO A 83 31.25 -15.71 -16.02
C PRO A 83 31.67 -16.31 -14.67
N ALA A 84 32.70 -17.15 -14.72
CA ALA A 84 33.30 -17.81 -13.58
C ALA A 84 33.82 -16.79 -12.54
N LEU A 85 33.45 -17.01 -11.27
CA LEU A 85 34.04 -16.33 -10.12
C LEU A 85 35.52 -16.73 -9.99
N PRO A 86 36.48 -15.79 -9.96
CA PRO A 86 37.86 -16.13 -9.60
C PRO A 86 37.98 -16.45 -8.11
N GLY A 87 38.78 -17.49 -7.84
CA GLY A 87 38.90 -18.21 -6.59
C GLY A 87 39.27 -17.40 -5.34
N ARG A 88 38.81 -17.92 -4.20
CA ARG A 88 39.31 -17.58 -2.86
C ARG A 88 40.76 -18.07 -2.74
N GLY A 89 41.70 -17.14 -2.78
CA GLY A 89 43.09 -17.41 -2.40
C GLY A 89 43.21 -17.43 -0.88
N ASN A 90 43.51 -18.61 -0.32
CA ASN A 90 44.06 -18.73 1.03
C ASN A 90 45.46 -18.13 1.05
N ARG A 91 45.74 -17.26 2.03
CA ARG A 91 47.09 -16.77 2.31
C ARG A 91 47.62 -17.48 3.56
N PRO A 92 48.65 -18.33 3.44
CA PRO A 92 49.44 -18.79 4.58
C PRO A 92 50.47 -17.71 4.93
N GLY A 93 50.56 -17.33 6.21
CA GLY A 93 51.56 -16.37 6.66
C GLY A 93 51.29 -15.81 8.05
N ASP A 94 51.32 -16.70 9.05
CA ASP A 94 51.70 -16.32 10.42
C ASP A 94 53.19 -15.93 10.42
N THR A 95 53.47 -14.71 10.86
CA THR A 95 54.70 -14.37 11.58
C THR A 95 54.31 -13.37 12.67
N ASP A 96 54.13 -13.90 13.88
CA ASP A 96 54.19 -13.16 15.13
C ASP A 96 55.57 -12.50 15.25
N GLU A 97 55.62 -11.17 15.11
CA GLU A 97 56.75 -10.35 15.54
C GLU A 97 56.34 -9.57 16.79
N PRO A 98 57.04 -9.71 17.94
CA PRO A 98 56.74 -8.92 19.13
C PRO A 98 57.20 -7.48 18.90
N THR A 99 56.29 -6.64 18.40
CA THR A 99 56.53 -5.21 18.30
C THR A 99 56.51 -4.62 19.71
N THR A 100 57.67 -4.13 20.12
CA THR A 100 57.94 -3.41 21.36
C THR A 100 56.93 -2.27 21.53
N LEU A 101 56.17 -2.31 22.63
CA LEU A 101 55.21 -1.27 23.01
C LEU A 101 55.95 0.05 23.26
N PRO A 102 55.57 1.18 22.63
CA PRO A 102 56.02 2.49 23.07
C PRO A 102 55.41 2.85 24.43
N ALA A 103 56.14 3.64 25.23
CA ALA A 103 55.73 4.15 26.54
C ALA A 103 54.37 4.87 26.47
N PRO A 104 53.55 4.82 27.55
CA PRO A 104 52.24 5.44 27.54
C PRO A 104 52.37 6.96 27.49
N VAL A 105 51.96 7.56 26.37
CA VAL A 105 51.63 8.97 26.32
C VAL A 105 50.33 9.17 27.10
N THR A 106 50.38 9.95 28.19
CA THR A 106 49.19 10.40 28.92
C THR A 106 48.37 11.31 28.00
N LEU A 107 47.37 10.73 27.34
CA LEU A 107 46.32 11.48 26.66
C LEU A 107 45.39 12.10 27.72
N PRO A 108 44.91 13.35 27.54
CA PRO A 108 43.84 13.88 28.38
C PRO A 108 42.62 12.97 28.28
N ALA A 109 41.99 12.69 29.42
CA ALA A 109 40.78 11.88 29.48
C ALA A 109 39.74 12.41 28.47
N PRO A 110 39.07 11.54 27.70
CA PRO A 110 37.86 11.97 27.04
C PRO A 110 36.91 12.39 28.16
N THR A 111 36.51 13.67 28.16
CA THR A 111 35.29 14.07 28.87
C THR A 111 34.20 13.13 28.36
N THR A 112 33.72 12.26 29.24
CA THR A 112 32.49 11.51 29.06
C THR A 112 31.36 12.53 29.07
N GLY A 113 31.23 13.26 27.97
CA GLY A 113 30.08 14.08 27.68
C GLY A 113 28.91 13.13 27.43
N GLY A 114 27.96 13.16 28.35
CA GLY A 114 26.59 12.69 28.20
C GLY A 114 26.37 11.46 27.33
N THR A 115 26.19 10.31 27.97
CA THR A 115 25.24 9.32 27.46
C THR A 115 23.84 9.93 27.55
N GLU A 116 23.51 10.85 26.65
CA GLU A 116 22.11 11.11 26.32
C GLU A 116 21.62 9.85 25.64
N GLY A 117 20.72 9.14 26.32
CA GLY A 117 20.25 7.85 25.91
C GLY A 117 19.67 7.89 24.50
N ASP A 118 20.39 7.32 23.54
CA ASP A 118 19.77 6.74 22.36
C ASP A 118 19.12 5.40 22.74
N THR A 119 18.10 5.49 23.58
CA THR A 119 17.07 4.44 23.73
C THR A 119 15.77 4.93 23.07
N GLY A 120 15.87 5.96 22.21
CA GLY A 120 14.75 6.56 21.48
C GLY A 120 14.66 6.12 20.02
N ALA A 121 15.77 5.82 19.34
CA ALA A 121 15.75 5.55 17.90
C ALA A 121 14.99 4.28 17.48
N ALA A 122 14.73 3.36 18.41
CA ALA A 122 13.94 2.15 18.11
C ALA A 122 12.42 2.35 18.34
N ALA A 123 11.98 3.47 18.92
CA ALA A 123 10.57 3.84 19.03
C ALA A 123 10.09 4.70 17.85
N ASP A 124 11.01 5.24 17.04
CA ASP A 124 10.79 6.36 16.11
C ASP A 124 10.62 5.98 14.62
N ALA A 125 10.62 4.68 14.29
CA ALA A 125 10.31 4.21 12.93
C ALA A 125 8.80 4.19 12.62
N THR A 126 7.98 4.81 13.45
CA THR A 126 6.53 4.84 13.29
C THR A 126 6.16 6.02 12.40
N THR A 127 5.51 5.74 11.27
CA THR A 127 4.92 6.80 10.46
C THR A 127 3.64 7.26 11.13
N ARG A 128 3.49 8.57 11.34
CA ARG A 128 2.28 9.20 11.85
C ARG A 128 1.94 10.37 10.96
N LEU A 129 0.78 10.32 10.31
CA LEU A 129 0.34 11.37 9.40
C LEU A 129 -1.06 11.85 9.80
N THR A 130 -1.28 13.15 9.66
CA THR A 130 -2.60 13.75 9.62
C THR A 130 -2.89 14.15 8.19
N VAL A 131 -3.95 13.61 7.62
CA VAL A 131 -4.40 13.85 6.24
C VAL A 131 -5.71 14.61 6.29
N THR A 132 -5.71 15.86 5.83
CA THR A 132 -6.90 16.70 5.74
C THR A 132 -7.30 16.87 4.29
N VAL A 133 -8.46 16.32 3.91
CA VAL A 133 -9.02 16.36 2.55
C VAL A 133 -10.20 17.32 2.51
N GLN A 134 -10.28 18.13 1.46
CA GLN A 134 -11.35 19.11 1.25
C GLN A 134 -11.77 19.17 -0.21
N ASP A 135 -13.00 19.64 -0.44
CA ASP A 135 -13.57 19.94 -1.75
C ASP A 135 -13.60 18.75 -2.72
N THR A 136 -13.79 17.52 -2.23
CA THR A 136 -13.97 16.34 -3.09
C THR A 136 -15.37 16.25 -3.69
N GLY A 137 -16.29 17.13 -3.30
CA GLY A 137 -17.68 17.12 -3.74
C GLY A 137 -18.56 16.10 -3.01
N SER A 138 -18.08 15.56 -1.88
CA SER A 138 -18.85 14.66 -1.03
C SER A 138 -19.89 15.43 -0.21
N THR A 139 -21.16 15.34 -0.61
CA THR A 139 -22.28 15.90 0.17
C THR A 139 -22.85 14.93 1.21
N ASP A 140 -22.27 13.74 1.31
CA ASP A 140 -22.75 12.71 2.25
C ASP A 140 -22.41 13.09 3.68
N SER A 141 -23.43 13.23 4.53
CA SER A 141 -23.30 13.41 5.98
C SER A 141 -22.81 12.17 6.73
N GLY A 142 -22.31 11.16 6.00
CA GLY A 142 -21.74 9.95 6.58
C GLY A 142 -20.57 10.31 7.49
N LYS A 143 -20.41 9.58 8.60
CA LYS A 143 -19.29 9.80 9.51
C LYS A 143 -17.97 9.56 8.76
N ALA A 144 -17.16 10.61 8.60
CA ALA A 144 -15.78 10.48 8.16
C ALA A 144 -15.03 9.50 9.08
N GLY A 145 -14.19 8.64 8.48
CA GLY A 145 -13.31 7.74 9.23
C GLY A 145 -13.95 6.40 9.62
N ALA A 146 -15.02 5.98 8.95
CA ALA A 146 -15.50 4.60 9.07
C ALA A 146 -14.50 3.64 8.40
N ALA A 147 -14.00 2.67 9.16
CA ALA A 147 -13.06 1.67 8.63
C ALA A 147 -13.67 0.91 7.44
N GLY A 148 -12.88 0.74 6.37
CA GLY A 148 -13.31 0.08 5.13
C GLY A 148 -14.22 0.92 4.24
N GLY A 149 -14.50 2.16 4.62
CA GLY A 149 -15.12 3.15 3.75
C GLY A 149 -14.08 3.83 2.84
N PRO A 150 -14.53 4.54 1.80
CA PRO A 150 -13.65 5.35 0.99
C PRO A 150 -13.28 6.66 1.70
N VAL A 151 -12.12 7.23 1.39
CA VAL A 151 -11.71 8.55 1.92
C VAL A 151 -12.66 9.65 1.41
N ARG A 152 -13.04 10.57 2.29
CA ARG A 152 -13.96 11.71 2.04
C ARG A 152 -13.37 13.02 2.57
N ASP A 153 -14.07 14.13 2.35
CA ASP A 153 -13.72 15.38 3.03
C ASP A 153 -13.68 15.18 4.55
N GLY A 154 -12.63 15.66 5.20
CA GLY A 154 -12.37 15.42 6.62
C GLY A 154 -10.89 15.39 6.97
N SER A 155 -10.61 15.22 8.26
CA SER A 155 -9.26 15.03 8.80
C SER A 155 -9.12 13.59 9.30
N TYR A 156 -8.02 12.94 8.95
CA TYR A 156 -7.73 11.55 9.30
C TYR A 156 -6.34 11.42 9.90
N GLU A 157 -6.24 10.71 11.01
CA GLU A 157 -5.00 10.20 11.57
C GLU A 157 -4.67 8.83 10.94
N LEU A 158 -3.46 8.72 10.45
CA LEU A 158 -2.85 7.47 10.00
C LEU A 158 -1.63 7.16 10.84
N THR A 159 -1.56 5.93 11.33
CA THR A 159 -0.36 5.40 11.99
C THR A 159 0.08 4.12 11.30
N CYS A 160 1.36 4.03 10.95
CA CYS A 160 1.96 2.82 10.41
C CYS A 160 3.07 2.38 11.35
N ALA A 161 2.89 1.23 11.98
CA ALA A 161 3.85 0.64 12.90
C ALA A 161 4.26 -0.76 12.41
N PRO A 162 5.48 -1.24 12.74
CA PRO A 162 5.82 -2.63 12.52
C PRO A 162 4.78 -3.53 13.22
N ALA A 163 4.28 -4.54 12.51
CA ALA A 163 3.32 -5.48 13.07
C ALA A 163 3.99 -6.29 14.17
N ALA A 164 3.66 -5.94 15.42
CA ALA A 164 4.25 -6.54 16.62
C ALA A 164 4.24 -8.08 16.52
N GLY A 165 5.42 -8.69 16.67
CA GLY A 165 5.59 -10.14 16.64
C GLY A 165 5.72 -10.79 15.27
N THR A 166 5.76 -10.03 14.17
CA THR A 166 5.99 -10.56 12.81
C THR A 166 7.20 -9.89 12.17
N ARG A 167 7.97 -10.63 11.36
CA ARG A 167 9.25 -10.16 10.80
C ARG A 167 9.11 -9.33 9.51
N SER A 168 7.90 -9.04 9.01
CA SER A 168 7.79 -8.49 7.65
C SER A 168 6.52 -7.70 7.32
N GLY A 169 5.69 -7.34 8.31
CA GLY A 169 4.44 -6.62 8.06
C GLY A 169 4.42 -5.24 8.70
N THR A 170 3.82 -4.27 8.03
CA THR A 170 3.39 -3.00 8.61
C THR A 170 1.92 -3.14 9.00
N ARG A 171 1.53 -2.64 10.18
CA ARG A 171 0.14 -2.53 10.60
C ARG A 171 -0.30 -1.08 10.45
N GLY A 172 -1.38 -0.87 9.72
CA GLY A 172 -2.09 0.40 9.67
C GLY A 172 -3.08 0.56 10.83
N GLY A 173 -3.14 1.78 11.36
CA GLY A 173 -4.08 2.18 12.41
C GLY A 173 -4.44 3.67 12.30
N GLY A 174 -5.20 4.16 13.26
CA GLY A 174 -5.81 5.49 13.22
C GLY A 174 -7.28 5.43 12.74
N ASP A 175 -7.85 6.57 12.39
CA ASP A 175 -9.22 6.69 11.87
C ASP A 175 -9.28 6.80 10.34
N HIS A 176 -8.12 6.68 9.67
CA HIS A 176 -8.07 6.61 8.22
C HIS A 176 -8.88 5.41 7.69
N PRO A 177 -9.89 5.60 6.83
CA PRO A 177 -10.79 4.53 6.37
C PRO A 177 -10.07 3.33 5.75
N GLU A 178 -8.98 3.60 5.04
CA GLU A 178 -8.14 2.61 4.35
C GLU A 178 -6.74 2.48 5.00
N ALA A 179 -6.66 2.57 6.33
CA ALA A 179 -5.39 2.67 7.05
C ALA A 179 -4.33 1.62 6.65
N GLN A 180 -4.72 0.34 6.55
CA GLN A 180 -3.78 -0.72 6.15
C GLN A 180 -3.26 -0.51 4.73
N ALA A 181 -4.14 -0.28 3.77
CA ALA A 181 -3.76 -0.10 2.37
C ALA A 181 -2.92 1.18 2.16
N ALA A 182 -3.21 2.24 2.93
CA ALA A 182 -2.40 3.44 2.93
C ALA A 182 -0.98 3.17 3.45
N CYS A 183 -0.84 2.40 4.54
CA CYS A 183 0.47 2.01 5.05
C CYS A 183 1.23 1.08 4.10
N ASP A 184 0.55 0.17 3.40
CA ASP A 184 1.15 -0.70 2.39
C ASP A 184 1.72 0.13 1.23
N ARG A 185 0.94 1.11 0.73
CA ARG A 185 1.40 2.03 -0.33
C ARG A 185 2.62 2.86 0.09
N LEU A 186 2.64 3.33 1.33
CA LEU A 186 3.80 4.06 1.87
C LEU A 186 5.02 3.14 1.93
N ALA A 187 4.87 1.91 2.44
CA ALA A 187 5.95 0.93 2.50
C ALA A 187 6.50 0.55 1.11
N GLU A 188 5.64 0.46 0.09
CA GLU A 188 6.05 0.24 -1.30
C GLU A 188 6.91 1.38 -1.84
N ALA A 189 6.47 2.63 -1.65
CA ALA A 189 7.27 3.81 -2.01
C ALA A 189 8.62 3.82 -1.27
N GLU A 190 8.60 3.44 0.01
CA GLU A 190 9.83 3.35 0.78
C GLU A 190 10.83 2.35 0.20
N GLY A 191 10.35 1.15 -0.12
CA GLY A 191 11.15 0.08 -0.74
C GLY A 191 11.65 0.45 -2.14
N ALA A 192 10.88 1.23 -2.89
CA ALA A 192 11.27 1.76 -4.20
C ALA A 192 12.18 3.00 -4.13
N GLY A 193 12.36 3.60 -2.95
CA GLY A 193 13.12 4.86 -2.79
C GLY A 193 12.39 6.09 -3.35
N GLU A 194 11.07 6.02 -3.52
CA GLU A 194 10.22 7.12 -3.99
C GLU A 194 9.95 8.11 -2.84
N ASP A 195 9.99 9.42 -3.11
CA ASP A 195 9.52 10.46 -2.18
C ASP A 195 8.14 10.97 -2.61
N LEU A 196 7.09 10.39 -2.03
CA LEU A 196 5.70 10.70 -2.36
C LEU A 196 5.28 12.11 -1.96
N PHE A 197 5.91 12.66 -0.92
CA PHE A 197 5.53 13.95 -0.35
C PHE A 197 6.36 15.10 -0.91
N ARG A 198 7.35 14.82 -1.76
CA ARG A 198 8.09 15.85 -2.49
C ARG A 198 7.12 16.72 -3.32
N PRO A 199 7.15 18.05 -3.19
CA PRO A 199 6.39 18.94 -4.05
C PRO A 199 6.80 18.80 -5.52
N VAL A 200 5.91 19.20 -6.42
CA VAL A 200 6.28 19.38 -7.83
C VAL A 200 7.28 20.54 -7.92
N ASP A 201 8.35 20.34 -8.69
CA ASP A 201 9.35 21.38 -8.93
C ASP A 201 8.70 22.59 -9.62
N GLU A 202 9.05 23.80 -9.23
CA GLU A 202 8.40 25.03 -9.73
C GLU A 202 8.57 25.22 -11.24
N ASP A 203 9.68 24.72 -11.80
CA ASP A 203 10.01 24.77 -13.22
C ASP A 203 9.50 23.53 -14.00
N ALA A 204 8.76 22.62 -13.35
CA ALA A 204 8.23 21.44 -14.01
C ALA A 204 7.23 21.80 -15.12
N MET A 205 7.42 21.20 -16.30
CA MET A 205 6.53 21.41 -17.45
C MET A 205 5.23 20.62 -17.27
N CYS A 206 4.23 21.25 -16.67
CA CYS A 206 2.95 20.62 -16.33
C CYS A 206 1.82 21.03 -17.29
N THR A 207 1.00 20.06 -17.71
CA THR A 207 -0.21 20.36 -18.49
C THR A 207 -1.18 21.18 -17.65
N GLN A 208 -1.90 22.13 -18.25
CA GLN A 208 -2.92 22.95 -17.58
C GLN A 208 -4.28 22.24 -17.42
N MET A 209 -4.26 20.91 -17.27
CA MET A 209 -5.46 20.11 -17.06
C MET A 209 -5.97 20.30 -15.63
N TYR A 210 -7.20 20.78 -15.50
CA TYR A 210 -7.88 20.96 -14.21
C TYR A 210 -8.67 19.70 -13.84
N GLY A 211 -8.32 19.07 -12.73
CA GLY A 211 -8.89 17.81 -12.24
C GLY A 211 -9.92 17.96 -11.12
N GLY A 212 -10.33 19.20 -10.81
CA GLY A 212 -11.31 19.53 -9.78
C GLY A 212 -10.76 20.40 -8.63
N PRO A 213 -11.63 20.86 -7.72
CA PRO A 213 -11.24 21.76 -6.64
C PRO A 213 -10.53 21.06 -5.48
N ALA A 214 -10.59 19.73 -5.41
CA ALA A 214 -10.11 18.98 -4.25
C ALA A 214 -8.66 19.30 -3.89
N THR A 215 -8.44 19.45 -2.59
CA THR A 215 -7.13 19.69 -1.97
C THR A 215 -6.92 18.74 -0.80
N ALA A 216 -5.66 18.44 -0.52
CA ALA A 216 -5.28 17.68 0.65
C ALA A 216 -4.04 18.30 1.30
N ARG A 217 -4.06 18.49 2.61
CA ARG A 217 -2.88 18.81 3.41
C ARG A 217 -2.46 17.59 4.22
N ILE A 218 -1.19 17.25 4.15
CA ILE A 218 -0.61 16.09 4.81
C ILE A 218 0.50 16.58 5.72
N THR A 219 0.39 16.30 7.01
CA THR A 219 1.39 16.68 8.02
C THR A 219 1.80 15.48 8.87
N GLY A 220 2.99 15.54 9.48
CA GLY A 220 3.43 14.54 10.45
C GLY A 220 4.85 14.04 10.18
N THR A 221 5.07 12.74 10.32
CA THR A 221 6.37 12.10 10.17
C THR A 221 6.27 10.85 9.31
N TRP A 222 7.15 10.73 8.32
CA TRP A 222 7.31 9.56 7.46
C TRP A 222 8.80 9.21 7.34
N ARG A 223 9.21 7.98 7.63
CA ARG A 223 10.63 7.54 7.65
C ARG A 223 11.52 8.39 8.57
N GLY A 224 10.98 8.88 9.69
CA GLY A 224 11.67 9.82 10.58
C GLY A 224 11.86 11.23 9.99
N ARG A 225 11.33 11.53 8.79
CA ARG A 225 11.37 12.86 8.19
C ARG A 225 10.04 13.59 8.45
N PRO A 226 10.07 14.87 8.84
CA PRO A 226 8.85 15.67 8.92
C PRO A 226 8.25 15.85 7.53
N VAL A 227 6.93 15.75 7.46
CA VAL A 227 6.13 16.02 6.27
C VAL A 227 5.21 17.19 6.59
N ASP A 228 5.18 18.19 5.73
CA ASP A 228 4.12 19.19 5.64
C ASP A 228 4.00 19.55 4.16
N THR A 229 2.95 19.05 3.53
CA THR A 229 2.73 19.31 2.11
C THR A 229 1.27 19.43 1.77
N THR A 230 1.00 20.24 0.76
CA THR A 230 -0.33 20.37 0.17
C THR A 230 -0.28 19.79 -1.24
N VAL A 231 -1.30 19.00 -1.57
CA VAL A 231 -1.50 18.40 -2.88
C VAL A 231 -2.85 18.90 -3.39
N ASN A 232 -2.92 19.25 -4.67
CA ASN A 232 -4.15 19.71 -5.29
C ASN A 232 -4.36 19.01 -6.63
N ARG A 233 -5.39 19.42 -7.38
CA ARG A 233 -5.69 18.85 -8.70
C ARG A 233 -5.78 19.93 -9.77
N LYS A 234 -5.03 21.02 -9.64
CA LYS A 234 -5.15 22.19 -10.52
C LYS A 234 -4.38 22.06 -11.85
N ASN A 235 -3.40 21.17 -11.94
CA ASN A 235 -2.61 20.91 -13.15
C ASN A 235 -2.24 19.42 -13.24
N GLY A 236 -1.65 19.00 -14.36
CA GLY A 236 -1.34 17.59 -14.63
C GLY A 236 -0.34 16.95 -13.68
N CYS A 237 0.68 17.69 -13.23
CA CYS A 237 1.66 17.17 -12.28
C CYS A 237 1.04 16.97 -10.89
N GLU A 238 0.24 17.93 -10.44
CA GLU A 238 -0.48 17.85 -9.17
C GLU A 238 -1.53 16.72 -9.19
N ILE A 239 -2.22 16.50 -10.32
CA ILE A 239 -3.11 15.35 -10.51
C ILE A 239 -2.34 14.03 -10.43
N ALA A 240 -1.17 13.93 -11.08
CA ALA A 240 -0.35 12.73 -11.02
C ALA A 240 0.12 12.44 -9.59
N ARG A 241 0.54 13.48 -8.86
CA ARG A 241 0.95 13.39 -7.45
C ARG A 241 -0.20 12.99 -6.54
N TRP A 242 -1.39 13.55 -6.75
CA TRP A 242 -2.61 13.12 -6.06
C TRP A 242 -2.86 11.63 -6.25
N ASN A 243 -2.79 11.14 -7.49
CA ASN A 243 -3.05 9.73 -7.81
C ASN A 243 -1.99 8.80 -7.23
N ALA A 244 -0.72 9.22 -7.20
CA ALA A 244 0.37 8.45 -6.60
C ALA A 244 0.18 8.23 -5.09
N LEU A 245 -0.57 9.11 -4.43
CA LEU A 245 -0.93 9.01 -3.02
C LEU A 245 -2.20 8.18 -2.78
N SER A 246 -2.84 7.58 -3.78
CA SER A 246 -3.93 6.63 -3.50
C SER A 246 -3.35 5.33 -2.90
N PRO A 247 -3.94 4.76 -1.83
CA PRO A 247 -5.24 5.08 -1.21
C PRO A 247 -5.16 6.00 0.03
N LEU A 248 -4.04 6.68 0.30
CA LEU A 248 -3.96 7.73 1.33
C LEU A 248 -4.91 8.89 1.03
N LEU A 249 -5.10 9.20 -0.26
CA LEU A 249 -6.08 10.18 -0.74
C LEU A 249 -7.23 9.50 -1.49
N PRO A 250 -8.42 10.12 -1.55
CA PRO A 250 -9.54 9.58 -2.31
C PRO A 250 -9.19 9.36 -3.78
N ALA A 251 -9.60 8.21 -4.31
CA ALA A 251 -9.59 7.97 -5.75
C ALA A 251 -10.56 8.95 -6.43
N THR A 252 -10.02 9.87 -7.25
CA THR A 252 -10.78 10.97 -7.87
C THR A 252 -10.63 10.97 -9.40
N GLY A 253 -10.35 9.82 -10.01
CA GLY A 253 -10.22 9.68 -11.46
C GLY A 253 -10.84 8.39 -12.00
N ARG A 254 -11.85 8.54 -12.86
CA ARG A 254 -12.16 7.64 -13.96
C ARG A 254 -12.53 8.47 -15.17
#